data_AF-A0A960LJ55-F1
#
_entry.id   AF-A0A960LJ55-F1
#
_cell.length_a   1.000
_cell.length_b   1.000
_cell.length_c   1.000
_cell.angle_alpha   90.00
_cell.angle_beta   90.00
_cell.angle_gamma   90.00
#
_symmetry.space_group_name_H-M   'P 1'
#
loop_
_entity.id
_entity.type
_entity.pdbx_description
1 polymer ?
#
loop_
_entity_poly.entity_id
_entity_poly.type
_entity_poly.pdbx_seq_one_letter_code
_entity_poly.pdbx_strand_id
1 'polypeptide(L)'
;MLAGYSIGADVLPLIANQLPETIRSRIARMILMSPGHRVVLKFRFIGWLGFQTSEVCGHLLLPDLAALAKWLPISCFAGEKESDSIAHTLTEDIANTQFLPGGHHYNGDYDTLGDRLLSEIANSPRD
;
A
#
# COMPACT_ATOMS: atom_id res chain seq x y z
N MET A 1 -3.37 -13.16 -4.46
CA MET A 1 -2.90 -12.01 -3.66
C MET A 1 -2.56 -10.86 -4.59
N LEU A 2 -2.61 -9.64 -4.06
CA LEU A 2 -2.13 -8.43 -4.73
C LEU A 2 -1.11 -7.73 -3.83
N ALA A 3 0.03 -7.32 -4.39
CA ALA A 3 1.07 -6.60 -3.65
C ALA A 3 1.54 -5.37 -4.42
N GLY A 4 1.78 -4.26 -3.72
CA GLY A 4 2.25 -3.01 -4.31
C GLY A 4 3.25 -2.31 -3.40
N TYR A 5 4.25 -1.65 -4.00
CA TYR A 5 5.27 -0.87 -3.31
C TYR A 5 5.28 0.58 -3.82
N SER A 6 5.40 1.55 -2.92
CA SER A 6 5.45 2.99 -3.23
C SER A 6 4.24 3.39 -4.09
N ILE A 7 4.44 3.98 -5.27
CA ILE A 7 3.38 4.32 -6.22
C ILE A 7 2.48 3.12 -6.57
N GLY A 8 3.04 1.91 -6.61
CA GLY A 8 2.25 0.69 -6.81
C GLY A 8 1.29 0.44 -5.64
N ALA A 9 1.70 0.74 -4.41
CA ALA A 9 0.86 0.66 -3.22
C ALA A 9 -0.23 1.76 -3.22
N ASP A 10 0.03 2.91 -3.84
CA ASP A 10 -0.96 3.98 -3.97
C ASP A 10 -2.08 3.63 -4.96
N VAL A 11 -1.74 2.99 -6.08
CA VAL A 11 -2.69 2.76 -7.19
C VAL A 11 -3.47 1.45 -7.02
N LEU A 12 -2.85 0.44 -6.43
CA LEU A 12 -3.43 -0.90 -6.36
C LEU A 12 -4.78 -0.94 -5.62
N PRO A 13 -5.01 -0.17 -4.54
CA PRO A 13 -6.31 -0.13 -3.88
C PRO A 13 -7.45 0.33 -4.80
N LEU A 14 -7.20 1.37 -5.58
CA LEU A 14 -8.17 1.88 -6.56
C LEU A 14 -8.49 0.80 -7.60
N ILE A 15 -7.49 0.11 -8.15
CA ILE A 15 -7.67 -0.95 -9.16
C ILE A 15 -8.46 -2.13 -8.58
N ALA A 16 -8.09 -2.59 -7.39
CA ALA A 16 -8.71 -3.77 -6.77
C ALA A 16 -10.21 -3.55 -6.50
N ASN A 17 -10.60 -2.33 -6.10
CA ASN A 17 -12.01 -1.95 -5.93
C ASN A 17 -12.83 -1.93 -7.23
N GLN A 18 -12.20 -2.05 -8.41
CA GLN A 18 -12.89 -2.12 -9.71
C GLN A 18 -12.92 -3.54 -10.29
N LEU A 19 -12.25 -4.51 -9.66
CA LEU A 19 -12.23 -5.88 -10.17
C LEU A 19 -13.64 -6.50 -10.11
N PRO A 20 -14.03 -7.34 -11.08
CA PRO A 20 -15.28 -8.08 -11.01
C PRO A 20 -15.21 -9.12 -9.88
N GLU A 21 -16.37 -9.49 -9.34
CA GLU A 21 -16.48 -10.43 -8.21
C GLU A 21 -15.77 -11.77 -8.45
N THR A 22 -15.82 -12.27 -9.68
CA THR A 22 -15.14 -13.51 -10.11
C THR A 22 -13.63 -13.49 -9.94
N ILE A 23 -13.02 -12.30 -9.94
CA ILE A 23 -11.61 -12.10 -9.68
C ILE A 23 -11.39 -11.80 -8.19
N ARG A 24 -12.24 -10.97 -7.57
CA ARG A 24 -12.13 -10.65 -6.13
C ARG A 24 -12.13 -11.90 -5.25
N SER A 25 -12.98 -12.87 -5.57
CA SER A 25 -13.07 -14.14 -4.84
C SER A 25 -11.78 -14.97 -4.87
N ARG A 26 -10.83 -14.66 -5.75
CA ARG A 26 -9.52 -15.33 -5.85
C ARG A 26 -8.40 -14.59 -5.12
N ILE A 27 -8.72 -13.45 -4.49
CA ILE A 27 -7.73 -12.61 -3.81
C ILE A 27 -7.89 -12.80 -2.31
N ALA A 28 -6.95 -13.50 -1.70
CA ALA A 28 -6.98 -13.75 -0.26
C ALA A 28 -6.50 -12.54 0.60
N ARG A 29 -5.64 -11.67 0.04
CA ARG A 29 -5.03 -10.55 0.77
C ARG A 29 -4.46 -9.48 -0.17
N MET A 30 -4.45 -8.24 0.32
CA MET A 30 -3.70 -7.13 -0.23
C MET A 30 -2.49 -6.80 0.66
N ILE A 31 -1.33 -6.62 0.04
CA ILE A 31 -0.09 -6.23 0.72
C ILE A 31 0.41 -4.90 0.17
N LEU A 32 0.56 -3.89 1.02
CA LEU A 32 0.98 -2.54 0.65
C LEU A 32 2.28 -2.19 1.36
N MET A 33 3.27 -1.74 0.61
CA MET A 33 4.58 -1.38 1.12
C MET A 33 4.83 0.10 0.83
N SER A 34 5.01 0.90 1.87
CA SER A 34 5.24 2.34 1.82
C SER A 34 4.21 3.11 0.97
N PRO A 35 2.89 2.94 1.23
CA PRO A 35 1.86 3.74 0.56
C PRO A 35 1.91 5.19 1.04
N GLY A 36 1.78 6.13 0.10
CA GLY A 36 1.56 7.54 0.39
C GLY A 36 0.09 7.87 0.69
N HIS A 37 -0.22 9.14 0.87
CA HIS A 37 -1.58 9.60 1.15
C HIS A 37 -2.50 9.72 -0.08
N ARG A 38 -1.93 9.70 -1.28
CA ARG A 38 -2.65 10.03 -2.53
C ARG A 38 -2.31 9.06 -3.64
N VAL A 39 -3.33 8.73 -4.44
CA VAL A 39 -3.18 7.97 -5.66
C VAL A 39 -2.55 8.83 -6.75
N VAL A 40 -1.35 8.45 -7.19
CA VAL A 40 -0.63 9.12 -8.28
C VAL A 40 -0.82 8.33 -9.59
N LEU A 41 -1.89 8.65 -10.34
CA LEU A 41 -2.20 7.98 -11.61
C LEU A 41 -1.40 8.51 -12.82
N LYS A 42 -0.80 9.70 -12.70
CA LYS A 42 0.04 10.30 -13.74
C LYS A 42 1.45 10.49 -13.20
N PHE A 43 2.37 9.62 -13.62
CA PHE A 43 3.78 9.83 -13.38
C PHE A 43 4.28 10.96 -14.31
N ARG A 44 4.48 12.17 -13.78
CA ARG A 44 5.22 13.23 -14.48
C ARG A 44 6.65 13.22 -13.95
N PHE A 45 7.60 12.79 -14.77
CA PHE A 45 9.05 12.75 -14.47
C PHE A 45 9.59 14.07 -13.87
N ILE A 46 8.98 15.21 -14.21
CA ILE A 46 9.34 16.55 -13.74
C ILE A 46 9.07 16.73 -12.23
N GLY A 47 8.03 16.10 -11.67
CA GLY A 47 7.69 16.20 -10.24
C GLY A 47 8.66 15.45 -9.33
N TRP A 48 9.25 14.35 -9.80
CA TRP A 48 10.29 13.60 -9.08
C TRP A 48 11.62 14.38 -8.99
N LEU A 49 11.87 15.31 -9.91
CA LEU A 49 13.06 16.18 -9.96
C LEU A 49 12.95 17.45 -9.08
N GLY A 50 11.92 17.55 -8.22
CA GLY A 50 11.78 18.67 -7.28
C GLY A 50 11.15 19.94 -7.86
N PHE A 51 10.60 19.88 -9.09
CA PHE A 51 9.85 20.99 -9.65
C PHE A 51 8.41 20.97 -9.12
N GLN A 52 8.04 22.00 -8.35
CA GLN A 52 6.67 22.18 -7.88
C GLN A 52 5.73 22.38 -9.07
N THR A 53 4.94 21.35 -9.38
CA THR A 53 3.75 21.51 -10.22
C THR A 53 2.56 21.75 -9.31
N SER A 54 1.85 22.86 -9.53
CA SER A 54 0.74 23.37 -8.71
C SER A 54 -0.51 22.48 -8.62
N GLU A 55 -0.48 21.28 -9.20
CA GLU A 55 -1.59 20.34 -9.21
C GLU A 55 -1.10 18.92 -8.86
N VAL A 56 -0.87 18.65 -7.58
CA VAL A 56 -0.96 17.27 -7.07
C VAL A 56 -2.42 17.02 -6.71
N CYS A 57 -3.30 17.05 -7.72
CA CYS A 57 -4.67 16.56 -7.63
C CYS A 57 -4.66 15.03 -7.65
N GLY A 58 -4.00 14.41 -6.66
CA GLY A 58 -4.08 12.98 -6.42
C GLY A 58 -5.34 12.67 -5.62
N HIS A 59 -6.12 11.67 -6.04
CA HIS A 59 -7.24 11.12 -5.29
C HIS A 59 -6.75 10.64 -3.91
N LEU A 60 -7.52 10.86 -2.85
CA LEU A 60 -7.12 10.42 -1.51
C LEU A 60 -7.15 8.90 -1.45
N LEU A 61 -6.11 8.28 -0.87
CA LEU A 61 -6.01 6.83 -0.80
C LEU A 61 -6.94 6.21 0.28
N LEU A 62 -7.19 6.95 1.36
CA LEU A 62 -7.94 6.44 2.52
C LEU A 62 -9.34 5.88 2.18
N PRO A 63 -10.17 6.55 1.35
CA PRO A 63 -11.47 6.00 0.96
C PRO A 63 -11.38 4.67 0.21
N ASP A 64 -10.35 4.47 -0.64
CA ASP A 64 -10.16 3.22 -1.37
C ASP A 64 -9.75 2.09 -0.42
N LEU A 65 -8.85 2.39 0.54
CA LEU A 65 -8.46 1.44 1.58
C LEU A 65 -9.65 1.04 2.46
N ALA A 66 -10.45 2.01 2.89
CA ALA A 66 -11.65 1.76 3.70
C ALA A 66 -12.71 0.95 2.93
N ALA A 67 -12.82 1.13 1.60
CA ALA A 67 -13.70 0.31 0.78
C ALA A 67 -13.18 -1.13 0.61
N LEU A 68 -11.85 -1.30 0.49
CA LEU A 68 -11.19 -2.61 0.40
C LEU A 68 -11.29 -3.43 1.68
N ALA A 69 -11.05 -2.79 2.82
CA ALA A 69 -11.03 -3.45 4.13
C ALA A 69 -12.36 -4.16 4.46
N LYS A 70 -13.47 -3.76 3.82
CA LYS A 70 -14.78 -4.40 3.95
C LYS A 70 -14.83 -5.84 3.42
N TRP A 71 -13.95 -6.19 2.49
CA TRP A 71 -14.00 -7.48 1.78
C TRP A 71 -12.64 -8.15 1.59
N LEU A 72 -11.55 -7.46 1.90
CA LEU A 72 -10.19 -7.97 1.71
C LEU A 72 -9.29 -7.60 2.89
N PRO A 73 -8.63 -8.56 3.55
CA PRO A 73 -7.60 -8.26 4.52
C PRO A 73 -6.45 -7.47 3.89
N ILE A 74 -6.01 -6.42 4.58
CA ILE A 74 -4.90 -5.55 4.14
C ILE A 74 -3.75 -5.67 5.15
N SER A 75 -2.56 -5.96 4.64
CA SER A 75 -1.30 -5.87 5.39
C SER A 75 -0.51 -4.68 4.86
N CYS A 76 -0.12 -3.78 5.75
CA CYS A 76 0.58 -2.56 5.40
C CYS A 76 1.98 -2.55 6.04
N PHE A 77 2.98 -2.13 5.28
CA PHE A 77 4.36 -2.01 5.73
C PHE A 77 4.86 -0.60 5.47
N ALA A 78 5.58 0.01 6.41
CA ALA A 78 6.20 1.31 6.21
C ALA A 78 7.49 1.46 7.04
N GLY A 79 8.36 2.38 6.64
CA GLY A 79 9.51 2.76 7.45
C GLY A 79 9.08 3.52 8.69
N GLU A 80 9.69 3.26 9.85
CA GLU A 80 9.47 4.01 11.10
C GLU A 80 9.71 5.53 10.92
N LYS A 81 10.62 5.92 10.03
CA LYS A 81 11.00 7.32 9.75
C LYS A 81 10.28 7.89 8.51
N GLU A 82 9.32 7.16 7.94
CA GLU A 82 8.60 7.52 6.73
C GLU A 82 7.30 8.28 7.06
N SER A 83 7.43 9.49 7.59
CA SER A 83 6.29 10.28 8.10
C SER A 83 5.25 10.68 7.05
N ASP A 84 5.59 10.58 5.76
CA ASP A 84 4.74 10.86 4.62
C ASP A 84 3.95 9.64 4.10
N SER A 85 4.13 8.48 4.73
CA SER A 85 3.30 7.31 4.47
C SER A 85 1.98 7.37 5.23
N ILE A 86 0.87 7.02 4.54
CA ILE A 86 -0.44 6.93 5.16
C ILE A 86 -0.50 5.87 6.26
N ALA A 87 0.41 4.89 6.25
CA ALA A 87 0.51 3.80 7.22
C ALA A 87 0.51 4.29 8.68
N HIS A 88 1.14 5.44 8.95
CA HIS A 88 1.20 6.06 10.29
C HIS A 88 -0.15 6.58 10.80
N THR A 89 -1.18 6.59 9.94
CA THR A 89 -2.52 7.09 10.25
C THR A 89 -3.61 6.01 10.13
N LEU A 90 -3.24 4.80 9.70
CA LEU A 90 -4.21 3.72 9.53
C LEU A 90 -4.55 3.09 10.88
N THR A 91 -5.84 2.85 11.07
CA THR A 91 -6.37 2.11 12.20
C THR A 91 -6.46 0.61 11.86
N GLU A 92 -6.51 -0.24 12.88
CA GLU A 92 -6.50 -1.71 12.71
C GLU A 92 -7.73 -2.25 11.96
N ASP A 93 -8.84 -1.51 11.93
CA ASP A 93 -10.02 -1.85 11.12
C ASP A 93 -9.79 -1.66 9.61
N ILE A 94 -8.77 -0.89 9.22
CA ILE A 94 -8.41 -0.68 7.82
C ILE A 94 -7.29 -1.64 7.40
N ALA A 95 -6.19 -1.70 8.17
CA ALA A 95 -5.04 -2.52 7.82
C ALA A 95 -4.23 -2.95 9.05
N ASN A 96 -3.70 -4.18 8.99
CA ASN A 96 -2.65 -4.60 9.91
C ASN A 96 -1.32 -3.94 9.50
N THR A 97 -0.89 -2.93 10.24
CA THR A 97 0.29 -2.11 9.89
C THR A 97 1.52 -2.55 10.68
N GLN A 98 2.62 -2.80 9.97
CA GLN A 98 3.91 -3.17 10.53
C GLN A 98 4.98 -2.17 10.12
N PHE A 99 5.74 -1.68 11.10
CA PHE A 99 6.86 -0.79 10.84
C PHE A 99 8.18 -1.56 10.79
N LEU A 100 9.06 -1.15 9.88
CA LEU A 100 10.44 -1.60 9.78
C LEU A 100 11.39 -0.42 10.02
N PRO A 101 12.60 -0.67 10.58
CA PRO A 101 13.60 0.38 10.73
C PRO A 101 13.91 1.09 9.42
N GLY A 102 14.00 2.42 9.46
CA GLY A 102 14.39 3.24 8.31
C GLY A 102 13.27 4.10 7.73
N GLY A 103 13.51 4.65 6.54
CA GLY A 103 12.51 5.41 5.76
C GLY A 103 11.92 4.57 4.63
N HIS A 104 11.57 5.22 3.52
CA HIS A 104 10.91 4.59 2.35
C HIS A 104 11.57 3.30 1.84
N HIS A 105 12.89 3.17 1.97
CA HIS A 105 13.66 2.01 1.49
C HIS A 105 14.03 1.01 2.61
N TYR A 106 13.47 1.14 3.81
CA TYR A 106 13.70 0.20 4.93
C TYR A 106 15.17 -0.02 5.29
N ASN A 107 16.00 1.04 5.20
CA ASN A 107 17.46 1.00 5.33
C ASN A 107 18.19 0.03 4.37
N GLY A 108 17.52 -0.47 3.33
CA GLY A 108 18.05 -1.51 2.44
C GLY A 108 17.94 -2.93 3.00
N ASP A 109 17.28 -3.13 4.13
CA ASP A 109 17.03 -4.45 4.73
C ASP A 109 15.85 -5.15 4.06
N TYR A 110 16.05 -5.55 2.80
CA TYR A 110 15.03 -6.23 2.00
C TYR A 110 14.82 -7.69 2.42
N ASP A 111 15.78 -8.30 3.11
CA ASP A 111 15.66 -9.66 3.64
C ASP A 111 14.59 -9.69 4.74
N THR A 112 14.68 -8.79 5.72
CA THR A 112 13.65 -8.66 6.76
C THR A 112 12.28 -8.32 6.17
N LEU A 113 12.24 -7.43 5.16
CA LEU A 113 10.98 -7.14 4.46
C LEU A 113 10.42 -8.41 3.79
N GLY A 114 11.25 -9.15 3.05
CA GLY A 114 10.89 -10.39 2.37
C GLY A 114 10.31 -11.43 3.33
N ASP A 115 10.97 -11.65 4.47
CA ASP A 115 10.52 -12.59 5.49
C ASP A 115 9.14 -12.23 6.05
N ARG A 116 8.90 -10.94 6.31
CA ARG A 116 7.58 -10.45 6.76
C ARG A 116 6.50 -10.65 5.70
N LEU A 117 6.81 -10.34 4.43
CA LEU A 117 5.88 -10.57 3.33
C LEU A 117 5.53 -12.06 3.19
N LEU A 118 6.52 -12.94 3.26
CA LEU A 118 6.31 -14.39 3.19
C LEU A 118 5.46 -14.90 4.36
N SER A 119 5.64 -14.35 5.56
CA SER A 119 4.79 -14.65 6.72
C SER A 119 3.32 -14.25 6.49
N GLU A 120 3.06 -13.05 5.96
CA GLU A 120 1.70 -12.62 5.60
C GLU A 120 1.08 -13.52 4.52
N ILE A 121 1.90 -13.97 3.57
CA ILE A 121 1.48 -14.88 2.51
C ILE A 121 1.09 -16.24 3.11
N ALA A 122 1.91 -16.77 4.01
CA ALA A 122 1.67 -18.06 4.66
C ALA A 122 0.42 -18.05 5.57
N ASN A 123 0.16 -16.93 6.25
CA ASN A 123 -0.96 -16.76 7.19
C ASN A 123 -2.27 -16.31 6.52
N SER A 124 -2.30 -16.20 5.20
CA SER A 124 -3.53 -15.86 4.49
C SER A 124 -4.47 -17.07 4.44
N PRO A 125 -5.79 -16.87 4.58
CA PRO A 125 -6.77 -17.93 4.40
C PRO A 125 -6.55 -18.58 3.03
N ARG A 126 -6.38 -19.90 3.03
CA ARG A 126 -6.42 -20.70 1.82
C ARG A 126 -7.81 -21.31 1.76
N ASP A 127 -8.51 -21.04 0.67
CA ASP A 127 -9.73 -21.79 0.32
C ASP A 127 -9.41 -23.28 0.17
#